data_AF-W7Q9T4-F1
#
_entry.id   AF-W7Q9T4-F1
#
_cell.length_a   1.000
_cell.length_b   1.000
_cell.length_c   1.000
_cell.angle_alpha   90.00
_cell.angle_beta   90.00
_cell.angle_gamma   90.00
#
_symmetry.space_group_name_H-M   'P 1'
#
loop_
_entity.id
_entity.type
_entity.pdbx_description
1 polymer ?
#
loop_
_entity_poly.entity_id
_entity_poly.type
_entity_poly.pdbx_seq_one_letter_code
_entity_poly.pdbx_strand_id
1 'polypeptide(L)'
;MVIAQSLLVLPIIAALTRDHVLILWDEYREQLHSFGVTRLRAMPSLLWDARFALMTVILAGFGRASAEVGAVLIVGGNIDGVTRVMTTAIALETSKGNLALALGLGLVLLGLVALVNGTAYLVGERARRKLG
;
A
#
# COMPACT_ATOMS: atom_id res chain seq x y z
N MET A 1 15.48 4.74 6.64
CA MET A 1 14.60 4.38 5.50
C MET A 1 13.18 4.01 5.94
N VAL A 2 12.99 2.99 6.78
CA VAL A 2 11.66 2.52 7.21
C VAL A 2 10.80 3.65 7.81
N ILE A 3 11.34 4.46 8.72
CA ILE A 3 10.60 5.56 9.35
C ILE A 3 10.06 6.56 8.30
N ALA A 4 10.85 6.89 7.28
CA ALA A 4 10.44 7.81 6.22
C ALA A 4 9.29 7.22 5.38
N GLN A 5 9.39 5.93 5.03
CA GLN A 5 8.32 5.23 4.32
C GLN A 5 7.07 5.10 5.19
N SER A 6 7.19 4.80 6.48
CA SER A 6 6.07 4.72 7.40
C SER A 6 5.34 6.07 7.50
N LEU A 7 6.06 7.18 7.65
CA LEU A 7 5.46 8.52 7.73
C LEU A 7 4.72 8.92 6.44
N LEU A 8 5.19 8.46 5.28
CA LEU A 8 4.55 8.74 3.99
C LEU A 8 3.33 7.85 3.72
N VAL A 9 3.40 6.56 4.08
CA VAL A 9 2.39 5.55 3.72
C VAL A 9 1.27 5.49 4.74
N LEU A 10 1.56 5.71 6.02
CA LEU A 10 0.59 5.64 7.11
C LEU A 10 -0.65 6.53 6.89
N PRO A 11 -0.54 7.83 6.54
CA PRO A 11 -1.73 8.67 6.37
C PRO A 11 -2.61 8.21 5.20
N ILE A 12 -2.01 7.63 4.15
CA ILE A 12 -2.74 7.12 2.98
C ILE A 12 -3.55 5.88 3.37
N ILE A 13 -2.90 4.93 4.05
CA ILE A 13 -3.59 3.73 4.54
C ILE A 13 -4.69 4.13 5.53
N ALA A 14 -4.39 5.02 6.48
CA ALA A 14 -5.36 5.46 7.48
C ALA A 14 -6.60 6.12 6.86
N ALA A 15 -6.41 7.01 5.87
CA ALA A 15 -7.51 7.68 5.18
C ALA A 15 -8.40 6.68 4.43
N LEU A 16 -7.79 5.81 3.61
CA LEU A 16 -8.54 4.84 2.80
C LEU A 16 -9.23 3.77 3.67
N THR A 17 -8.57 3.31 4.74
CA THR A 17 -9.20 2.41 5.71
C THR A 17 -10.40 3.07 6.39
N ARG A 18 -10.27 4.35 6.79
CA ARG A 18 -11.37 5.09 7.40
C ARG A 18 -12.58 5.17 6.48
N ASP A 19 -12.39 5.41 5.19
CA ASP A 19 -13.51 5.51 4.24
C ASP A 19 -14.30 4.20 4.14
N HIS A 20 -13.61 3.05 4.05
CA HIS A 20 -14.27 1.75 4.04
C HIS A 20 -14.97 1.41 5.36
N VAL A 21 -14.32 1.70 6.50
CA VAL A 21 -14.92 1.46 7.82
C VAL A 21 -16.13 2.34 8.05
N LEU A 22 -16.14 3.58 7.56
CA LEU A 22 -17.24 4.52 7.75
C LEU A 22 -18.50 4.08 6.99
N ILE A 23 -18.34 3.51 5.79
CA ILE A 23 -19.44 2.93 5.02
C ILE A 23 -20.08 1.76 5.81
N LEU A 24 -19.27 0.82 6.30
CA LEU A 24 -19.76 -0.32 7.10
C LEU A 24 -20.36 0.11 8.44
N TRP A 25 -19.78 1.14 9.06
CA TRP A 25 -20.31 1.70 10.29
C TRP A 25 -21.71 2.27 10.07
N ASP A 26 -21.94 3.01 9.00
CA ASP A 26 -23.26 3.59 8.73
C ASP A 26 -24.33 2.51 8.48
N GLU A 27 -23.93 1.40 7.86
CA GLU A 27 -24.81 0.25 7.62
C GLU A 27 -25.11 -0.57 8.88
N TYR A 28 -24.13 -0.80 9.75
CA TYR A 28 -24.26 -1.69 10.92
C TYR A 28 -24.50 -0.98 12.25
N ARG A 29 -24.46 0.36 12.29
CA ARG A 29 -24.56 1.11 13.55
C ARG A 29 -25.83 0.80 14.34
N GLU A 30 -26.97 0.59 13.68
CA GLU A 30 -28.26 0.39 14.35
C GLU A 30 -28.32 -1.00 15.01
N GLN A 31 -27.81 -2.02 14.32
CA GLN A 31 -27.70 -3.39 14.80
C GLN A 31 -26.64 -3.49 15.92
N LEU A 32 -25.49 -2.84 15.77
CA LEU A 32 -24.47 -2.81 16.81
C LEU A 32 -24.96 -2.09 18.07
N HIS A 33 -25.74 -1.04 17.90
CA HIS A 33 -26.34 -0.30 19.02
C HIS A 33 -27.43 -1.12 19.73
N SER A 34 -28.26 -1.88 19.00
CA SER A 34 -29.26 -2.77 19.62
C SER A 34 -28.62 -3.92 20.41
N PHE A 35 -27.44 -4.38 19.99
CA PHE A 35 -26.62 -5.34 20.75
C PHE A 35 -25.81 -4.71 21.89
N GLY A 36 -25.92 -3.39 22.13
CA GLY A 36 -25.19 -2.69 23.18
C GLY A 36 -23.66 -2.65 22.98
N VAL A 37 -23.20 -2.83 21.74
CA VAL A 37 -21.76 -2.85 21.41
C VAL A 37 -21.23 -1.42 21.31
N THR A 38 -20.16 -1.13 22.05
CA THR A 38 -19.48 0.18 21.96
C THR A 38 -18.64 0.31 20.69
N ARG A 39 -18.41 1.53 20.22
CA ARG A 39 -17.64 1.82 18.99
C ARG A 39 -16.28 1.10 18.93
N LEU A 40 -15.56 1.07 20.06
CA LEU A 40 -14.25 0.40 20.15
C LEU A 40 -14.34 -1.12 20.05
N ARG A 41 -15.43 -1.72 20.57
CA ARG A 41 -15.66 -3.17 20.48
C ARG A 41 -16.14 -3.60 19.10
N ALA A 42 -16.79 -2.72 18.33
CA ALA A 42 -17.23 -3.00 16.97
C ALA A 42 -16.08 -2.97 15.94
N MET A 43 -15.01 -2.23 16.22
CA MET A 43 -13.89 -2.01 15.29
C MET A 43 -13.28 -3.31 14.70
N PRO A 44 -12.92 -4.34 15.48
CA PRO A 44 -12.37 -5.57 14.90
C PRO A 44 -13.34 -6.28 13.96
N SER A 45 -14.65 -6.24 14.24
CA SER A 45 -15.66 -6.82 13.36
C SER A 45 -15.76 -6.08 12.02
N LEU A 46 -15.74 -4.74 12.06
CA LEU A 46 -15.76 -3.91 10.85
C LEU A 46 -14.49 -4.12 10.01
N LEU A 47 -13.32 -4.23 10.64
CA LEU A 47 -12.07 -4.50 9.94
C LEU A 47 -12.05 -5.90 9.32
N TRP A 48 -12.63 -6.89 10.01
CA TRP A 48 -12.74 -8.25 9.49
C TRP A 48 -13.64 -8.34 8.26
N ASP A 49 -14.74 -7.58 8.26
CA ASP A 49 -15.66 -7.54 7.14
C ASP A 49 -15.08 -6.73 5.96
N ALA A 50 -14.42 -5.61 6.26
CA ALA A 50 -13.70 -4.80 5.28
C ALA A 50 -12.46 -5.49 4.68
N ARG A 51 -12.07 -6.70 5.11
CA ARG A 51 -10.76 -7.32 4.77
C ARG A 51 -10.41 -7.28 3.28
N PHE A 52 -11.38 -7.53 2.38
CA PHE A 52 -11.14 -7.51 0.94
C PHE A 52 -10.92 -6.09 0.40
N ALA A 53 -11.62 -5.10 0.94
CA ALA A 53 -11.37 -3.70 0.64
C ALA A 53 -10.01 -3.25 1.21
N LEU A 54 -9.69 -3.68 2.44
CA LEU A 54 -8.41 -3.39 3.08
C LEU A 54 -7.22 -4.00 2.33
N MET A 55 -7.38 -5.14 1.65
CA MET A 55 -6.34 -5.65 0.75
C MET A 55 -6.00 -4.65 -0.37
N THR A 56 -7.02 -4.00 -0.96
CA THR A 56 -6.81 -2.94 -1.96
C THR A 56 -6.14 -1.71 -1.34
N VAL A 57 -6.49 -1.35 -0.11
CA VAL A 57 -5.85 -0.24 0.62
C VAL A 57 -4.36 -0.50 0.86
N ILE A 58 -4.01 -1.71 1.32
CA ILE A 58 -2.61 -2.12 1.52
C ILE A 58 -1.86 -2.05 0.18
N LEU A 59 -2.50 -2.47 -0.90
CA LEU A 59 -1.92 -2.43 -2.23
C LEU A 59 -1.65 -1.00 -2.72
N ALA A 60 -2.57 -0.07 -2.45
CA ALA A 60 -2.34 1.35 -2.71
C ALA A 60 -1.15 1.91 -1.90
N GLY A 61 -1.04 1.55 -0.63
CA GLY A 61 0.10 1.90 0.22
C GLY A 61 1.43 1.33 -0.29
N PHE A 62 1.42 0.08 -0.76
CA PHE A 62 2.57 -0.56 -1.40
C PHE A 62 3.00 0.19 -2.67
N GLY A 63 2.03 0.61 -3.50
CA GLY A 63 2.30 1.43 -4.68
C GLY A 63 3.00 2.75 -4.32
N ARG A 64 2.50 3.44 -3.29
CA ARG A 64 3.15 4.67 -2.78
C ARG A 64 4.58 4.42 -2.30
N ALA A 65 4.79 3.36 -1.51
CA ALA A 65 6.08 3.02 -0.94
C ALA A 65 7.11 2.63 -2.01
N SER A 66 6.68 1.87 -3.01
CA SER A 66 7.54 1.35 -4.08
C SER A 66 7.95 2.43 -5.08
N ALA A 67 7.15 3.49 -5.23
CA ALA A 67 7.47 4.63 -6.08
C ALA A 67 8.29 5.72 -5.36
N GLU A 68 8.48 5.62 -4.04
CA GLU A 68 9.18 6.65 -3.28
C GLU A 68 10.69 6.61 -3.53
N VAL A 69 11.24 7.77 -3.91
CA VAL A 69 12.67 7.94 -4.21
C VAL A 69 13.26 9.12 -3.46
N GLY A 70 12.53 10.24 -3.39
CA GLY A 70 13.04 11.48 -2.82
C GLY A 70 13.35 11.37 -1.33
N ALA A 71 12.38 10.92 -0.53
CA ALA A 71 12.57 10.74 0.91
C ALA A 71 13.66 9.69 1.22
N VAL A 72 13.77 8.65 0.38
CA VAL A 72 14.79 7.61 0.55
C VAL A 72 16.20 8.14 0.25
N LEU A 73 16.35 8.95 -0.80
CA LEU A 73 17.62 9.61 -1.13
C LEU A 73 18.08 10.55 -0.01
N ILE A 74 17.17 11.36 0.56
CA ILE A 74 17.49 12.30 1.64
C ILE A 74 17.95 11.57 2.91
N VAL A 75 17.30 10.45 3.25
CA VAL A 75 17.58 9.68 4.48
C VAL A 75 18.78 8.72 4.30
N GLY A 76 19.47 8.74 3.15
CA GLY A 76 20.69 7.97 2.91
C GLY A 76 20.47 6.52 2.44
N GLY A 77 19.34 6.23 1.79
CA GLY A 77 19.02 4.90 1.27
C GLY A 77 19.73 4.53 -0.04
N ASN A 78 20.98 4.96 -0.26
CA ASN A 78 21.72 4.73 -1.52
C ASN A 78 23.07 4.03 -1.32
N ILE A 79 23.24 3.26 -0.24
CA ILE A 79 24.47 2.51 0.03
C ILE A 79 24.41 1.18 -0.71
N ASP A 80 25.37 0.93 -1.59
CA ASP A 80 25.41 -0.28 -2.42
C ASP A 80 25.43 -1.55 -1.56
N GLY A 81 24.63 -2.55 -1.92
CA GLY A 81 24.55 -3.81 -1.19
C GLY A 81 24.00 -3.74 0.25
N VAL A 82 23.69 -2.55 0.79
CA VAL A 82 23.23 -2.39 2.19
C VAL A 82 21.85 -1.74 2.26
N THR A 83 21.69 -0.55 1.69
CA THR A 83 20.44 0.23 1.80
C THR A 83 19.87 0.67 0.45
N ARG A 84 20.60 0.47 -0.64
CA ARG A 84 20.20 0.86 -2.00
C ARG A 84 19.01 0.02 -2.46
N VAL A 85 17.94 0.72 -2.82
CA VAL A 85 16.74 0.13 -3.44
C VAL A 85 16.73 0.42 -4.95
N MET A 86 15.96 -0.37 -5.71
CA MET A 86 15.87 -0.23 -7.17
C MET A 86 15.56 1.21 -7.61
N THR A 87 14.64 1.90 -6.94
CA THR A 87 14.29 3.29 -7.27
C THR A 87 15.45 4.27 -7.10
N THR A 88 16.23 4.13 -6.02
CA THR A 88 17.43 4.95 -5.80
C THR A 88 18.54 4.59 -6.78
N ALA A 89 18.67 3.33 -7.20
CA ALA A 89 19.61 2.91 -8.22
C ALA A 89 19.25 3.51 -9.59
N ILE A 90 17.96 3.54 -9.96
CA ILE A 90 17.47 4.19 -11.18
C ILE A 90 17.84 5.68 -11.16
N ALA A 91 17.58 6.37 -10.04
CA ALA A 91 17.93 7.78 -9.89
C ALA A 91 19.45 8.02 -9.98
N LEU A 92 20.25 7.17 -9.33
CA LEU A 92 21.70 7.25 -9.37
C LEU A 92 22.25 7.04 -10.79
N GLU A 93 21.84 6.00 -11.50
CA GLU A 93 22.30 5.72 -12.87
C GLU A 93 21.83 6.79 -13.86
N THR A 94 20.63 7.37 -13.64
CA THR A 94 20.17 8.54 -14.41
C THR A 94 21.08 9.75 -14.17
N SER A 95 21.45 10.03 -12.91
CA SER A 95 22.35 11.15 -12.58
C SER A 95 23.77 10.98 -13.12
N LYS A 96 24.21 9.73 -13.33
CA LYS A 96 25.50 9.39 -13.98
C LYS A 96 25.45 9.47 -15.51
N GLY A 97 24.28 9.68 -16.10
CA GLY A 97 24.08 9.65 -17.57
C GLY A 97 23.96 8.25 -18.16
N ASN A 98 23.91 7.20 -17.35
CA ASN A 98 23.75 5.81 -17.80
C ASN A 98 22.27 5.47 -18.02
N LEU A 99 21.66 6.10 -19.02
CA LEU A 99 20.23 6.00 -19.29
C LEU A 99 19.81 4.58 -19.70
N ALA A 100 20.67 3.83 -20.39
CA ALA A 100 20.37 2.47 -20.81
C ALA A 100 20.11 1.55 -19.60
N LEU A 101 21.00 1.59 -18.59
CA LEU A 101 20.82 0.81 -17.38
C LEU A 101 19.63 1.32 -16.54
N ALA A 102 19.47 2.64 -16.41
CA ALA A 102 18.36 3.23 -15.68
C ALA A 102 16.99 2.83 -16.26
N LEU A 103 16.84 2.86 -17.59
CA LEU A 103 15.63 2.42 -18.29
C LEU A 103 15.40 0.92 -18.14
N GLY A 104 16.45 0.09 -18.25
CA GLY A 104 16.35 -1.35 -18.02
C GLY A 104 15.83 -1.69 -16.62
N LEU A 105 16.40 -1.06 -15.59
CA LEU A 105 15.94 -1.20 -14.21
C LEU A 105 14.51 -0.68 -14.03
N GLY A 106 14.15 0.43 -14.67
CA GLY A 106 12.81 1.00 -14.64
C GLY A 106 11.76 0.05 -15.22
N LEU A 107 12.03 -0.57 -16.37
CA LEU A 107 11.13 -1.55 -16.98
C LEU A 107 10.95 -2.79 -16.10
N VAL A 108 12.02 -3.30 -15.49
CA VAL A 108 11.95 -4.43 -14.55
C VAL A 108 11.09 -4.06 -13.33
N LEU A 109 11.31 -2.88 -12.75
CA LEU A 109 10.52 -2.41 -11.61
C LEU A 109 9.04 -2.27 -11.95
N LEU A 110 8.71 -1.65 -13.09
CA LEU A 110 7.34 -1.50 -13.57
C LEU A 110 6.68 -2.87 -13.78
N GLY A 111 7.39 -3.83 -14.38
CA GLY A 111 6.91 -5.20 -14.56
C GLY A 111 6.61 -5.90 -13.22
N LEU A 112 7.51 -5.79 -12.25
CA LEU A 112 7.31 -6.36 -10.91
C LEU A 112 6.12 -5.72 -10.19
N VAL A 113 6.01 -4.39 -10.21
CA VAL A 113 4.91 -3.68 -9.59
C VAL A 113 3.59 -4.06 -10.25
N ALA A 114 3.52 -4.11 -11.58
CA ALA A 114 2.33 -4.52 -12.30
C ALA A 114 1.93 -5.98 -11.99
N LEU A 115 2.90 -6.88 -11.89
CA LEU A 115 2.65 -8.29 -11.54
C LEU A 115 2.07 -8.42 -10.13
N VAL A 116 2.67 -7.76 -9.14
CA VAL A 116 2.19 -7.79 -7.74
C VAL A 116 0.80 -7.18 -7.62
N ASN A 117 0.57 -6.02 -8.26
CA ASN A 117 -0.74 -5.37 -8.23
C ASN A 117 -1.81 -6.18 -8.97
N GLY A 118 -1.49 -6.71 -10.15
CA GLY A 118 -2.41 -7.51 -10.95
C GLY A 118 -2.80 -8.81 -10.25
N THR A 119 -1.83 -9.51 -9.65
CA THR A 119 -2.11 -10.75 -8.90
C THR A 119 -2.96 -10.48 -7.67
N ALA A 120 -2.63 -9.45 -6.88
CA ALA A 120 -3.42 -9.05 -5.72
C ALA A 120 -4.86 -8.67 -6.11
N TYR A 121 -5.02 -7.91 -7.20
CA TYR A 121 -6.33 -7.54 -7.74
C TYR A 121 -7.15 -8.77 -8.14
N LEU A 122 -6.56 -9.71 -8.89
CA LEU A 122 -7.23 -10.93 -9.32
C LEU A 122 -7.65 -11.82 -8.15
N VAL A 123 -6.82 -11.91 -7.10
CA VAL A 123 -7.15 -12.67 -5.88
C VAL A 123 -8.29 -12.00 -5.12
N GLY A 124 -8.24 -10.67 -4.94
CA GLY A 124 -9.30 -9.92 -4.28
C GLY A 124 -10.64 -9.99 -5.01
N GLU A 125 -10.62 -9.93 -6.34
CA GLU A 125 -11.82 -10.03 -7.18
C GLU A 125 -12.46 -11.42 -7.12
N ARG A 126 -11.65 -12.49 -7.21
CA ARG A 126 -12.15 -13.87 -7.06
C ARG A 126 -12.74 -14.13 -5.69
N ALA A 127 -12.18 -13.53 -4.63
CA ALA A 127 -12.69 -13.71 -3.29
C ALA A 127 -14.03 -12.97 -3.08
N ARG A 128 -14.19 -11.76 -3.64
CA ARG A 128 -15.48 -11.05 -3.66
C ARG A 128 -16.57 -11.86 -4.38
N ARG A 129 -16.28 -12.42 -5.55
CA ARG A 129 -17.24 -13.22 -6.33
C ARG A 129 -17.65 -14.56 -5.70
N LYS A 130 -16.89 -15.06 -4.72
CA LYS A 130 -17.24 -16.30 -4.00
C LYS A 130 -18.10 -16.06 -2.75
N LEU A 131 -18.19 -14.81 -2.29
CA LEU A 131 -18.85 -14.44 -1.04
C LEU A 131 -20.15 -13.63 -1.24
N GLY A 132 -20.38 -13.09 -2.43
CA GLY A 132 -21.68 -12.58 -2.89
C GLY A 132 -22.38 -13.60 -3.76
#